data_AF-A0A451ANN2-F1
#
_entry.id   AF-A0A451ANN2-F1
#
_cell.length_a   1.000
_cell.length_b   1.000
_cell.length_c   1.000
_cell.angle_alpha   90.00
_cell.angle_beta   90.00
_cell.angle_gamma   90.00
#
_symmetry.space_group_name_H-M   'P 1'
#
loop_
_entity.id
_entity.type
_entity.pdbx_description
1 polymer ?
#
loop_
_entity_poly.entity_id
_entity_poly.type
_entity_poly.pdbx_seq_one_letter_code
_entity_poly.pdbx_strand_id
1 'polypeptide(L)' 'TLTGAAGTDSIIAKAAGNAFTITGANAGSVDDGFTFTNIETLTGAAGTDSII' A
#
# COMPACT_ATOMS: atom_id res chain seq x y z
N THR A 1 9.14 0.00 7.79
CA THR A 1 7.93 -0.81 7.90
C THR A 1 6.85 0.04 8.53
N LEU A 2 5.68 0.15 7.89
CA LEU A 2 4.49 0.78 8.44
C LEU A 2 3.55 -0.30 8.99
N THR A 3 3.03 -0.12 10.19
CA THR A 3 2.11 -1.09 10.80
C THR A 3 0.84 -0.39 11.23
N GLY A 4 -0.29 -0.81 10.67
CA GLY A 4 -1.61 -0.36 11.12
C GLY A 4 -1.94 -0.88 12.52
N ALA A 5 -2.74 -0.11 13.23
CA ALA A 5 -3.09 -0.36 14.62
C ALA A 5 -4.38 -1.18 14.70
N ALA A 6 -5.15 -1.01 15.78
CA ALA A 6 -6.52 -1.50 15.81
C ALA A 6 -7.40 -0.56 14.96
N GLY A 7 -8.30 -1.14 14.16
CA GLY A 7 -9.21 -0.39 13.32
C GLY A 7 -9.04 -0.73 11.85
N THR A 8 -9.44 0.19 10.98
CA THR A 8 -9.21 0.12 9.54
C THR A 8 -8.18 1.17 9.16
N ASP A 9 -7.08 0.72 8.60
CA ASP A 9 -5.96 1.55 8.19
C ASP A 9 -5.94 1.71 6.66
N SER A 10 -5.41 2.85 6.22
CA SER A 10 -5.38 3.22 4.81
C SER A 10 -4.07 3.84 4.41
N ILE A 11 -3.58 3.46 3.23
CA ILE A 11 -2.50 4.14 2.53
C ILE A 11 -3.07 4.83 1.29
N ILE A 12 -2.76 6.11 1.16
CA ILE A 12 -2.92 6.85 -0.08
C ILE A 12 -1.50 7.08 -0.63
N ALA A 13 -1.20 6.52 -1.79
CA ALA A 13 0.09 6.64 -2.44
C ALA A 13 0.26 8.01 -3.13
N LYS A 14 1.41 8.22 -3.77
CA LYS A 14 1.68 9.49 -4.47
C LYS A 14 0.77 9.60 -5.68
N ALA A 15 0.47 10.84 -6.08
CA ALA A 15 -0.13 11.14 -7.38
C ALA A 15 0.89 10.93 -8.53
N ALA A 16 1.33 9.68 -8.70
CA ALA A 16 2.16 9.15 -9.76
C ALA A 16 1.74 7.69 -10.05
N GLY A 17 2.35 7.00 -11.02
CA GLY A 17 2.14 5.56 -11.15
C GLY A 17 2.87 4.81 -10.05
N ASN A 18 2.14 4.09 -9.19
CA ASN A 18 2.70 3.32 -8.08
C ASN A 18 2.59 1.81 -8.33
N ALA A 19 3.58 1.05 -7.86
CA ALA A 19 3.55 -0.40 -7.81
C ALA A 19 3.20 -0.86 -6.38
N PHE A 20 2.12 -1.61 -6.25
CA PHE A 20 1.71 -2.26 -5.01
C PHE A 20 2.03 -3.75 -5.10
N THR A 21 3.00 -4.21 -4.32
CA THR A 21 3.31 -5.64 -4.22
C THR A 21 2.56 -6.22 -3.03
N ILE A 22 1.66 -7.18 -3.25
CA ILE A 22 0.86 -7.78 -2.18
C ILE A 22 1.49 -9.11 -1.77
N THR A 23 2.05 -9.17 -0.57
CA THR A 23 2.80 -10.35 -0.09
C THR A 23 1.99 -11.22 0.87
N GLY A 24 0.87 -10.70 1.39
CA GLY A 24 -0.03 -11.44 2.27
C GLY A 24 -1.28 -10.64 2.61
N ALA A 25 -2.13 -11.22 3.46
CA ALA A 25 -3.29 -10.51 3.98
C ALA A 25 -2.83 -9.24 4.70
N ASN A 26 -3.35 -8.09 4.26
CA ASN A 26 -3.09 -6.78 4.85
C ASN A 26 -1.59 -6.42 4.89
N ALA A 27 -0.77 -6.99 4.00
CA ALA A 27 0.67 -6.84 3.99
C ALA A 27 1.25 -6.77 2.58
N GLY A 28 2.28 -5.94 2.40
CA GLY A 28 2.87 -5.67 1.09
C GLY A 28 3.91 -4.57 1.10
N SER A 29 4.20 -4.01 -0.08
CA SER A 29 5.03 -2.82 -0.25
C SER A 29 4.45 -1.86 -1.28
N VAL A 30 4.90 -0.60 -1.21
CA VAL A 30 4.62 0.45 -2.21
C VAL A 30 5.96 0.89 -2.81
N ASP A 31 6.08 0.81 -4.14
CA ASP A 31 7.23 1.26 -4.96
C ASP A 31 8.61 0.72 -4.51
N ASP A 32 8.64 -0.44 -3.85
CA ASP A 32 9.82 -0.94 -3.10
C ASP A 32 10.39 0.05 -2.07
N GLY A 33 9.71 1.17 -1.81
CA GLY A 33 10.15 2.24 -0.92
C GLY A 33 9.86 1.92 0.54
N PHE A 34 8.70 1.35 0.83
CA PHE A 34 8.37 0.86 2.17
C PHE A 34 7.44 -0.34 2.14
N THR A 35 7.57 -1.18 3.15
CA THR A 35 6.67 -2.29 3.44
C THR A 35 5.61 -1.89 4.46
N PHE A 36 4.44 -2.52 4.36
CA PHE A 36 3.33 -2.34 5.28
C PHE A 36 2.77 -3.68 5.79
N THR A 37 2.16 -3.63 6.96
CA THR A 37 1.42 -4.73 7.62
C THR A 37 0.19 -4.17 8.34
N ASN A 38 -0.87 -4.96 8.49
CA ASN A 38 -2.14 -4.54 9.07
C ASN A 38 -2.73 -3.30 8.38
N ILE A 39 -2.68 -3.25 7.04
CA ILE A 39 -3.33 -2.19 6.26
C ILE A 39 -4.42 -2.80 5.38
N GLU A 40 -5.66 -2.34 5.54
CA GLU A 40 -6.83 -2.92 4.88
C GLU A 40 -7.12 -2.28 3.53
N THR A 41 -6.70 -1.03 3.33
CA THR A 41 -7.08 -0.26 2.14
C THR A 41 -5.89 0.46 1.52
N LEU A 42 -5.78 0.36 0.19
CA LEU A 42 -4.74 1.00 -0.61
C LEU A 42 -5.40 1.85 -1.69
N THR A 43 -4.97 3.10 -1.83
CA THR A 43 -5.42 4.02 -2.88
C THR A 43 -4.21 4.54 -3.64
N GLY A 44 -4.14 4.28 -4.95
CA GLY A 44 -3.04 4.73 -5.83
C GLY A 44 -3.03 6.22 -6.17
N ALA A 45 -4.12 6.94 -5.89
CA ALA A 45 -4.33 8.34 -6.26
C ALA A 45 -4.35 8.55 -7.78
N ALA A 46 -3.52 9.43 -8.34
CA ALA A 46 -3.47 9.74 -9.77
C ALA A 46 -2.26 9.09 -10.42
N GLY A 47 -2.40 8.54 -11.62
CA GLY A 47 -1.33 7.80 -12.30
C GLY A 47 -1.85 6.46 -12.80
N THR A 48 -0.99 5.69 -13.45
CA THR A 48 -1.29 4.28 -13.76
C THR A 48 -0.64 3.43 -12.69
N ASP A 49 -1.46 2.90 -11.80
CA ASP A 49 -1.01 2.02 -10.73
C ASP A 49 -1.06 0.57 -11.17
N SER A 50 -0.18 -0.25 -10.59
CA SER A 50 -0.12 -1.69 -10.85
C SER A 50 -0.12 -2.47 -9.54
N ILE A 51 -0.81 -3.60 -9.55
CA ILE A 51 -0.74 -4.59 -8.48
C ILE A 51 0.11 -5.75 -8.99
N ILE A 52 1.12 -6.13 -8.22
CA ILE A 52 2.09 -7.19 -8.53
C ILE A 52 1.93 -8.33 -7.54
#